data_AF-A0A351PV86-F1
#
_entry.id   AF-A0A351PV86-F1
#
_cell.length_a   1.000
_cell.length_b   1.000
_cell.length_c   1.000
_cell.angle_alpha   90.00
_cell.angle_beta   90.00
_cell.angle_gamma   90.00
#
_symmetry.space_group_name_H-M   'P 1'
#
loop_
_entity.id
_entity.type
_entity.pdbx_description
1 polymer ?
#
loop_
_entity_poly.entity_id
_entity_poly.type
_entity_poly.pdbx_seq_one_letter_code
_entity_poly.pdbx_strand_id
1 'polypeptide(L)' 'MDKIYDILRRIKDMEYSEETKLFSSGIMDSFDMVMLVNLLMDEYKIKVSPAHINLENFDTPKKINDYLSRRSPLPLNQV' A
#
# COMPACT_ATOMS: atom_id res chain seq x y z
N MET A 1 -6.53 -7.24 -9.90
CA MET A 1 -5.81 -5.96 -9.69
C MET A 1 -6.27 -5.27 -8.39
N ASP A 2 -6.93 -6.00 -7.47
CA ASP A 2 -7.88 -5.37 -6.53
C ASP A 2 -7.48 -5.39 -5.06
N LYS A 3 -6.57 -6.29 -4.65
CA LYS A 3 -6.27 -6.50 -3.23
C LYS A 3 -5.75 -5.26 -2.51
N ILE A 4 -4.96 -4.40 -3.17
CA ILE A 4 -4.49 -3.16 -2.56
C ILE A 4 -5.66 -2.20 -2.29
N TYR A 5 -6.60 -2.11 -3.23
CA TYR A 5 -7.76 -1.25 -3.09
C TYR A 5 -8.69 -1.76 -1.99
N ASP A 6 -8.84 -3.07 -1.84
CA ASP A 6 -9.58 -3.67 -0.73
C ASP A 6 -8.94 -3.35 0.63
N ILE A 7 -7.61 -3.40 0.72
CA ILE A 7 -6.87 -3.00 1.94
C ILE A 7 -7.08 -1.52 2.24
N LEU A 8 -7.00 -0.64 1.24
CA LEU A 8 -7.20 0.79 1.42
C LEU A 8 -8.63 1.11 1.88
N ARG A 9 -9.64 0.47 1.28
CA ARG A 9 -11.06 0.61 1.66
C ARG A 9 -11.33 0.14 3.10
N ARG A 10 -10.58 -0.85 3.60
CA ARG A 10 -10.65 -1.28 5.02
C ARG A 10 -10.12 -0.23 6.00
N ILE A 11 -9.27 0.69 5.56
CA ILE A 11 -8.73 1.78 6.38
C ILE A 11 -9.66 3.00 6.28
N LYS A 12 -10.01 3.41 5.05
CA LYS A 12 -10.97 4.48 4.79
C LYS A 12 -11.86 4.09 3.62
N ASP A 13 -13.16 4.11 3.87
CA ASP A 13 -14.18 3.72 2.89
C ASP A 13 -14.37 4.81 1.85
N MET A 14 -13.53 4.80 0.82
CA MET A 14 -13.59 5.69 -0.34
C MET A 14 -12.95 5.04 -1.56
N GLU A 15 -13.21 5.62 -2.73
CA GLU A 15 -12.60 5.18 -3.98
C GLU A 15 -11.24 5.84 -4.20
N TYR A 16 -10.30 5.06 -4.73
CA TYR A 16 -8.93 5.48 -4.99
C TYR A 16 -8.58 5.23 -6.46
N SER A 17 -7.84 6.17 -7.05
CA SER A 17 -7.11 5.94 -8.29
C SER A 17 -5.64 5.60 -8.00
N GLU A 18 -4.94 5.04 -8.99
CA GLU A 18 -3.52 4.69 -8.89
C GLU A 18 -2.61 5.83 -8.42
N GLU A 19 -2.95 7.06 -8.80
CA GLU A 19 -2.18 8.28 -8.51
C GLU A 19 -2.75 9.08 -7.32
N THR A 20 -3.76 8.54 -6.62
CA THR A 20 -4.32 9.19 -5.44
C THR A 20 -3.25 9.31 -4.37
N LYS A 21 -2.87 10.54 -4.03
CA LYS A 21 -1.99 10.85 -2.91
C LYS A 21 -2.72 10.53 -1.62
N LEU A 22 -2.19 9.60 -0.83
CA LEU A 22 -2.80 9.09 0.39
C LEU A 22 -2.37 9.94 1.59
N PHE A 23 -1.07 10.15 1.74
CA PHE A 23 -0.51 10.76 2.95
C PHE A 23 -0.14 12.24 2.72
N SER A 24 0.45 12.56 1.57
CA SER A 24 0.82 13.94 1.24
C SER A 24 -0.38 14.86 0.98
N SER A 25 -1.55 14.29 0.73
CA SER A 25 -2.83 15.02 0.62
C SER A 25 -3.56 15.19 1.96
N GLY A 26 -3.16 14.43 3.00
CA GLY A 26 -3.85 14.35 4.28
C GLY A 26 -5.09 13.45 4.29
N ILE A 27 -5.35 12.65 3.23
CA ILE A 27 -6.43 11.65 3.24
C ILE A 27 -6.21 10.63 4.36
N MET A 28 -4.97 10.16 4.50
CA MET A 28 -4.50 9.27 5.54
C MET A 28 -3.41 9.94 6.38
N ASP A 29 -3.39 9.64 7.67
CA ASP A 29 -2.38 10.16 8.59
C ASP A 29 -1.25 9.14 8.85
N SER A 30 -0.36 9.48 9.79
CA SER A 30 0.76 8.61 10.18
C SER A 30 0.33 7.30 10.85
N PHE A 31 -0.81 7.28 11.54
CA PHE A 31 -1.33 6.05 12.16
C PHE A 31 -1.91 5.13 11.09
N ASP A 32 -2.64 5.69 10.12
CA ASP A 32 -3.13 4.98 8.95
C ASP A 32 -1.96 4.35 8.17
N MET A 33 -0.80 5.02 8.09
CA MET A 33 0.40 4.47 7.44
C MET A 33 0.90 3.19 8.12
N VAL A 34 0.98 3.20 9.46
CA VAL A 34 1.40 2.03 10.22
C VAL A 34 0.39 0.89 10.06
N MET A 35 -0.92 1.19 10.08
CA MET A 35 -1.98 0.22 9.85
C MET A 35 -1.90 -0.40 8.45
N LEU A 36 -1.73 0.42 7.42
CA LEU A 36 -1.54 -0.02 6.03
C LEU A 36 -0.37 -0.99 5.91
N VAL A 37 0.79 -0.64 6.47
CA VAL A 37 1.98 -1.49 6.40
C VAL A 37 1.75 -2.84 7.09
N ASN A 38 1.07 -2.86 8.24
CA ASN A 38 0.72 -4.11 8.92
C ASN A 38 -0.20 -5.00 8.07
N LEU A 39 -1.28 -4.43 7.51
CA LEU A 39 -2.18 -5.17 6.63
C LEU A 39 -1.45 -5.73 5.39
N LEU A 40 -0.55 -4.95 4.80
CA LEU A 40 0.26 -5.41 3.66
C LEU A 40 1.17 -6.58 4.02
N MET A 41 1.83 -6.53 5.18
CA MET A 41 2.67 -7.64 5.65
C MET A 41 1.85 -8.91 5.87
N ASP A 42 0.65 -8.78 6.43
CA ASP A 42 -0.23 -9.92 6.71
C ASP A 42 -0.83 -10.53 5.44
N GLU A 43 -1.31 -9.71 4.51
CA GLU A 43 -1.99 -10.15 3.29
C GLU A 43 -1.02 -10.70 2.24
N TYR A 44 0.16 -10.08 2.10
CA TYR A 44 1.18 -10.49 1.11
C TYR A 44 2.27 -11.39 1.69
N LYS A 45 2.24 -11.67 3.00
CA LYS A 45 3.26 -12.47 3.72
C LYS A 45 4.69 -11.95 3.49
N ILE A 46 4.85 -10.63 3.47
CA ILE A 46 6.15 -9.95 3.31
C ILE A 46 6.59 -9.28 4.61
N LYS A 47 7.86 -8.83 4.67
CA LYS A 47 8.36 -7.92 5.70
C LYS A 47 8.69 -6.56 5.11
N VAL A 48 8.27 -5.50 5.80
CA VAL A 48 8.59 -4.11 5.46
C VAL A 48 9.58 -3.58 6.49
N SER A 49 10.74 -3.10 6.04
CA SER A 49 11.70 -2.43 6.93
C SER A 49 11.16 -1.05 7.29
N PRO A 50 11.27 -0.60 8.57
CA PRO A 50 10.87 0.76 8.96
C PRO A 50 11.50 1.86 8.10
N ALA A 51 12.74 1.66 7.64
CA ALA A 51 13.44 2.61 6.77
C ALA A 51 12.76 2.83 5.40
N HIS A 52 11.89 1.91 4.98
CA HIS A 52 11.16 2.02 3.71
C HIS A 52 9.76 2.59 3.86
N ILE A 53 9.27 2.78 5.09
CA ILE A 53 7.96 3.36 5.37
C ILE A 53 8.07 4.88 5.21
N ASN A 54 7.91 5.35 3.98
CA ASN A 54 8.05 6.74 3.59
C ASN A 54 7.15 7.08 2.38
N LEU A 55 7.01 8.37 2.09
CA LEU A 55 6.16 8.86 0.99
C LEU A 55 6.64 8.44 -0.41
N GLU A 56 7.92 8.13 -0.57
CA GLU A 56 8.44 7.67 -1.85
C GLU A 56 7.88 6.29 -2.22
N ASN A 57 7.71 5.42 -1.21
CA ASN A 57 7.19 4.06 -1.39
C ASN A 57 5.68 3.93 -1.13
N PHE A 58 5.08 4.78 -0.29
CA PHE A 58 3.72 4.56 0.22
C PHE A 58 2.70 5.66 -0.09
N ASP A 59 3.08 6.75 -0.77
CA ASP A 59 2.16 7.89 -0.94
C ASP A 59 1.03 7.66 -1.96
N THR A 60 1.12 6.66 -2.85
CA THR A 60 0.04 6.35 -3.79
C THR A 60 -0.15 4.83 -3.93
N PRO A 61 -1.35 4.35 -4.31
CA PRO A 61 -1.59 2.93 -4.58
C PRO A 61 -0.59 2.34 -5.58
N LYS A 62 -0.22 3.11 -6.61
CA LYS A 62 0.80 2.71 -7.58
C LYS A 62 2.17 2.52 -6.95
N LYS A 63 2.66 3.48 -6.15
CA LYS A 63 3.95 3.36 -5.45
C LYS A 63 3.99 2.14 -4.54
N ILE A 64 2.87 1.86 -3.85
CA ILE A 64 2.73 0.69 -3.00
C ILE A 64 2.83 -0.59 -3.85
N ASN A 65 2.09 -0.68 -4.94
CA ASN A 65 2.16 -1.81 -5.87
C ASN A 65 3.58 -2.00 -6.43
N ASP A 66 4.27 -0.93 -6.82
CA ASP A 66 5.65 -0.97 -7.30
C ASP A 66 6.59 -1.49 -6.21
N TYR A 67 6.39 -1.06 -4.97
CA TYR A 67 7.15 -1.54 -3.81
C TYR A 67 6.94 -3.04 -3.55
N LEU A 68 5.69 -3.50 -3.60
CA LEU A 68 5.33 -4.91 -3.44
C LEU A 68 5.88 -5.77 -4.57
N SER A 69 5.83 -5.30 -5.81
CA SER A 69 6.35 -5.99 -7.00
C SER A 69 7.85 -6.28 -6.90
N ARG A 70 8.62 -5.39 -6.26
CA ARG A 70 10.06 -5.58 -6.02
C ARG A 70 10.38 -6.61 -4.93
N ARG A 71 9.40 -6.99 -4.11
CA ARG A 71 9.59 -7.83 -2.91
C ARG A 71 8.82 -9.15 -2.94
N SER A 72 7.80 -9.26 -3.78
CA SER A 72 7.08 -10.50 -3.98
C SER A 72 7.88 -11.44 -4.89
N PRO A 73 8.12 -12.71 -4.51
CA PRO A 73 8.67 -13.72 -5.41
C PRO A 73 7.67 -14.20 -6.47
N LEU A 74 6.42 -13.71 -6.48
CA LEU A 74 5.39 -14.14 -7.42
C LEU A 74 5.13 -13.08 -8.50
N PRO A 75 5.14 -13.45 -9.79
CA PRO A 75 4.84 -12.53 -10.89
C PRO A 75 3.37 -12.08 -10.77
N LEU A 76 3.16 -10.77 -10.67
CA LEU A 76 1.85 -10.13 -10.50
C LEU A 76 0.91 -10.20 -11.73
N ASN A 77 1.17 -11.10 -12.68
CA ASN A 77 0.38 -11.32 -13.90
C ASN A 77 0.06 -12.80 -14.12
N GLN A 78 -0.64 -13.46 -13.18
CA GLN A 78 -1.35 -14.73 -13.47
C GLN A 78 -2.65 -14.82 -12.68
N VAL A 79 -3.70 -14.16 -13.20
CA VAL A 79 -5.09 -14.65 -13.23
C VAL A 79 -5.81 -13.96 -14.38
#